data_AF-A0ABD0R8C2-F1
#
_entry.id   AF-A0ABD0R8C2-F1
#
_cell.length_a   1.000
_cell.length_b   1.000
_cell.length_c   1.000
_cell.angle_alpha   90.00
_cell.angle_beta   90.00
_cell.angle_gamma   90.00
#
_symmetry.space_group_name_H-M   'P 1'
#
loop_
_entity.id
_entity.type
_entity.pdbx_description
1 polymer ?
#
loop_
_entity_poly.entity_id
_entity_poly.type
_entity_poly.pdbx_seq_one_letter_code
_entity_poly.pdbx_strand_id
1 'polypeptide(L)' 'NFTISCIEVESLPPAKTVWMQNGKIINTTSKYIVSENNPNYKLTIINVTKKDEGTYYCYSENPLGERELE' A
#
# COMPACT_ATOMS: atom_id res chain seq x y z
N ASN A 1 11.79 9.62 8.41
CA ASN A 1 10.58 9.05 7.76
C ASN A 1 11.06 8.16 6.62
N PHE A 2 10.26 7.18 6.23
CA PHE A 2 10.56 6.30 5.10
C PHE A 2 9.32 6.19 4.23
N THR A 3 9.48 6.28 2.91
CA THR A 3 8.36 6.31 1.97
C THR A 3 8.51 5.20 0.96
N ILE A 4 7.45 4.41 0.81
CA ILE A 4 7.31 3.33 -0.17
C ILE A 4 6.30 3.79 -1.21
N SER A 5 6.54 3.48 -2.47
CA SER A 5 5.66 3.84 -3.58
C SER A 5 5.31 2.57 -4.34
N CYS A 6 4.08 2.45 -4.80
CA CYS A 6 3.69 1.44 -5.78
C CYS A 6 2.81 2.09 -6.86
N ILE A 7 2.71 1.40 -7.99
CA ILE A 7 1.90 1.83 -9.13
C ILE A 7 0.94 0.71 -9.46
N GLU A 8 -0.36 0.99 -9.39
CA GLU A 8 -1.37 0.08 -9.91
C GLU A 8 -1.60 0.38 -11.39
N VAL A 9 -1.24 -0.57 -12.24
CA VAL A 9 -1.34 -0.44 -13.69
C VAL A 9 -2.70 -0.95 -14.14
N GLU A 10 -3.41 -0.10 -14.91
CA GLU A 10 -4.72 -0.32 -15.54
C GLU A 10 -5.44 -1.64 -15.18
N SER A 11 -6.39 -1.56 -14.25
CA SER A 11 -7.34 -2.63 -13.98
C SER A 11 -8.72 -2.32 -14.57
N LEU A 12 -9.31 -3.32 -15.24
CA LEU A 12 -10.69 -3.27 -15.74
C LEU A 12 -11.45 -4.55 -15.31
N PRO A 13 -12.42 -4.48 -14.38
CA PRO A 13 -12.92 -3.30 -13.67
C PRO A 13 -11.87 -2.61 -12.79
N PRO A 14 -12.03 -1.32 -12.44
CA PRO A 14 -11.10 -0.61 -11.55
C PRO A 14 -10.86 -1.39 -10.26
N ALA A 15 -9.59 -1.61 -9.93
CA ALA A 15 -9.22 -2.30 -8.71
C ALA A 15 -9.19 -1.33 -7.53
N LYS A 16 -9.44 -1.87 -6.34
CA LYS A 16 -9.18 -1.20 -5.07
C LYS A 16 -7.79 -1.60 -4.60
N THR A 17 -6.90 -0.63 -4.49
CA THR A 17 -5.52 -0.83 -4.04
C THR A 17 -5.34 -0.30 -2.62
N VAL A 18 -4.69 -1.09 -1.76
CA VAL A 18 -4.38 -0.75 -0.36
C VAL A 18 -2.95 -1.14 -0.02
N TRP A 19 -2.38 -0.55 1.03
CA TRP A 19 -1.09 -0.97 1.56
C TRP A 19 -1.24 -2.08 2.60
N MET A 20 -0.34 -3.07 2.54
CA MET A 20 -0.26 -4.18 3.46
C MET A 20 1.09 -4.19 4.18
N GLN A 21 1.10 -4.55 5.46
CA GLN A 21 2.31 -4.91 6.21
C GLN A 21 2.10 -6.31 6.81
N ASN A 22 2.95 -7.27 6.44
CA ASN A 22 2.88 -8.65 6.95
C ASN A 22 1.46 -9.26 6.88
N GLY A 23 0.78 -9.08 5.75
CA GLY A 23 -0.58 -9.60 5.52
C GLY A 23 -1.70 -8.81 6.20
N LYS A 24 -1.43 -7.62 6.78
CA LYS A 24 -2.45 -6.77 7.41
C LYS A 24 -2.57 -5.42 6.71
N ILE A 25 -3.80 -4.96 6.51
CA ILE A 25 -4.10 -3.66 5.91
C ILE A 25 -3.55 -2.54 6.80
N ILE A 26 -2.86 -1.59 6.16
CA ILE A 26 -2.38 -0.36 6.77
C ILE A 26 -3.38 0.76 6.48
N ASN A 27 -3.91 1.34 7.56
CA ASN A 27 -4.74 2.54 7.48
C ASN A 27 -3.92 3.78 7.82
N THR A 28 -4.37 4.93 7.34
CA THR A 28 -3.79 6.23 7.72
C THR A 28 -3.93 6.46 9.23
N THR A 29 -2.81 6.82 9.87
CA THR A 29 -2.67 7.08 11.31
C THR A 29 -1.57 8.15 11.53
N SER A 30 -1.26 8.48 12.79
CA SER A 30 -0.09 9.30 13.11
C SER A 30 1.26 8.63 12.77
N LYS A 31 1.27 7.30 12.60
CA LYS A 31 2.46 6.51 12.26
C LYS A 31 2.59 6.30 10.75
N TYR A 32 1.47 6.09 10.06
CA TYR A 32 1.39 5.73 8.66
C TYR A 32 0.57 6.78 7.90
N ILE A 33 1.16 7.43 6.91
CA ILE A 33 0.44 8.33 5.99
C ILE A 33 0.27 7.61 4.67
N VAL A 34 -0.96 7.27 4.31
CA VAL A 34 -1.29 6.70 3.00
C VAL A 34 -1.75 7.84 2.08
N SER A 35 -1.20 7.89 0.87
CA SER A 35 -1.57 8.82 -0.18
C SER A 35 -1.89 8.05 -1.45
N GLU A 36 -3.11 8.23 -1.95
CA GLU A 36 -3.66 7.50 -3.08
C GLU A 36 -4.01 8.52 -4.18
N ASN A 37 -3.30 8.46 -5.29
CA ASN A 37 -3.56 9.29 -6.46
C ASN A 37 -3.34 8.42 -7.71
N ASN A 38 -4.37 7.66 -8.08
CA ASN A 38 -4.33 6.67 -9.15
C ASN A 38 -3.56 7.19 -10.37
N PRO A 39 -2.58 6.43 -10.90
CA PRO A 39 -2.20 5.05 -10.51
C PRO A 39 -1.20 4.95 -9.35
N ASN A 40 -0.81 6.07 -8.74
CA ASN A 40 0.28 6.14 -7.77
C ASN A 40 -0.22 6.02 -6.33
N TYR A 41 0.35 5.08 -5.59
CA TYR A 41 0.06 4.86 -4.18
C TYR A 41 1.35 5.02 -3.37
N LYS A 42 1.28 5.76 -2.27
CA LYS A 42 2.43 6.03 -1.40
C LYS A 42 2.09 5.76 0.05
N LEU A 43 2.99 5.09 0.75
CA LEU A 43 2.97 4.90 2.18
C LEU A 43 4.18 5.60 2.79
N THR A 44 3.95 6.54 3.71
CA THR A 44 5.02 7.17 4.49
C THR A 44 4.94 6.75 5.94
N ILE A 45 6.01 6.13 6.43
CA ILE A 45 6.18 5.69 7.82
C ILE A 45 6.93 6.78 8.59
N ILE A 46 6.29 7.34 9.60
CA ILE A 46 6.84 8.39 10.46
C ILE A 46 7.67 7.76 11.58
N ASN A 47 8.81 8.36 11.94
CA ASN A 47 9.67 7.92 13.05
C ASN A 47 9.97 6.41 13.04
N VAL A 48 10.62 5.93 11.98
CA VAL A 48 10.91 4.50 11.78
C VAL A 48 11.73 3.94 12.94
N THR A 49 11.33 2.76 13.40
CA THR A 49 11.93 1.97 14.48
C THR A 49 12.06 0.52 14.07
N LYS A 50 12.77 -0.30 14.84
CA LYS A 50 12.84 -1.75 14.61
C LYS A 50 11.48 -2.47 14.61
N LYS A 51 10.44 -1.88 15.22
CA LYS A 51 9.08 -2.46 15.21
C LYS A 51 8.38 -2.33 13.86
N ASP A 52 8.88 -1.46 12.99
CA ASP A 52 8.35 -1.25 11.65
C ASP A 52 9.01 -2.20 10.63
N GLU A 53 9.89 -3.10 11.08
CA GLU A 53 10.46 -4.13 10.22
C GLU A 53 9.36 -5.10 9.76
N GLY A 54 9.31 -5.38 8.47
CA GLY A 54 8.33 -6.25 7.86
C GLY A 54 8.25 -6.11 6.35
N THR A 55 7.44 -6.95 5.74
CA THR A 55 7.16 -6.92 4.30
C THR A 55 6.02 -5.95 4.04
N TYR A 56 6.30 -4.93 3.24
CA TYR A 56 5.32 -3.95 2.78
C TYR A 56 5.07 -4.16 1.29
N TYR A 57 3.80 -4.18 0.90
CA TYR A 57 3.40 -4.35 -0.49
C TYR A 57 2.04 -3.68 -0.71
N CYS A 58 1.77 -3.36 -1.97
CA CYS A 58 0.45 -2.96 -2.38
C CYS A 58 -0.38 -4.20 -2.70
N TYR A 59 -1.62 -4.23 -2.23
CA TYR A 59 -2.58 -5.26 -2.57
C TYR A 59 -3.70 -4.61 -3.38
N SER A 60 -3.94 -5.11 -4.59
CA SER A 60 -4.94 -4.59 -5.51
C SER A 60 -5.96 -5.68 -5.84
N GLU A 61 -7.25 -5.39 -5.67
CA GLU A 61 -8.33 -6.36 -5.86
C GLU A 61 -9.47 -5.77 -6.69
N ASN A 62 -9.98 -6.56 -7.62
CA ASN A 62 -11.19 -6.28 -8.39
C ASN A 62 -12.08 -7.56 -8.44
N PRO A 63 -13.31 -7.49 -8.99
CA PRO A 63 -14.19 -8.67 -9.07
C PRO A 63 -13.67 -9.85 -9.92
N LEU A 64 -12.60 -9.65 -10.70
CA LEU A 64 -11.95 -10.67 -11.51
C LEU A 64 -10.74 -11.31 -10.82
N GLY A 65 -10.23 -10.72 -9.73
CA GLY A 65 -9.14 -11.28 -8.94
C GLY A 65 -8.33 -10.24 -8.15
N GLU A 66 -7.24 -10.73 -7.57
CA GLU A 66 -6.34 -9.97 -6.69
C GLU A 66 -4.89 -10.06 -7.16
N ARG A 67 -4.08 -9.06 -6.79
CA ARG A 67 -2.65 -8.97 -7.11
C ARG A 67 -1.88 -8.27 -5.99
N GLU A 68 -0.76 -8.87 -5.58
CA GLU A 68 0.29 -8.20 -4.82
C GLU A 68 1.22 -7.47 -5.81
N LEU A 69 1.40 -6.17 -5.61
CA LEU A 69 2.28 -5.31 -6.40
C LEU A 69 3.55 -5.06 -5.59
N GLU A 70 4.69 -5.42 -6.18
CA GLU A 70 6.04 -5.15 -5.66
C GLU A 70 6.46 -3.69 -5.87
#